data_AF-A0A0R2JGZ4-F1
#
_entry.id   AF-A0A0R2JGZ4-F1
#
_cell.length_a   1.000
_cell.length_b   1.000
_cell.length_c   1.000
_cell.angle_alpha   90.00
_cell.angle_beta   90.00
_cell.angle_gamma   90.00
#
_symmetry.space_group_name_H-M   'P 1'
#
loop_
_entity.id
_entity.type
_entity.pdbx_description
1 polymer ?
#
loop_
_entity_poly.entity_id
_entity_poly.type
_entity_poly.pdbx_seq_one_letter_code
_entity_poly.pdbx_strand_id
1 'polypeptide(L)'
;MGMKIEKTTQFSADLKIDEESTSFVTFSGTVDADGKPNVNFYISDMAIYMAHTNEFMSAFTKFQSEVFDYSNEMLKKETPSKEA
;
A
#
# COMPACT_ATOMS: atom_id res chain seq x y z
N MET A 1 2.71 -20.75 -25.49
CA MET A 1 2.31 -20.12 -24.22
C MET A 1 3.06 -18.80 -24.13
N GLY A 2 2.41 -17.67 -24.44
CA GLY A 2 3.07 -16.37 -24.39
C GLY A 2 3.14 -15.88 -22.94
N MET A 3 4.31 -15.41 -22.49
CA MET A 3 4.42 -14.65 -21.25
C MET A 3 3.56 -13.39 -21.39
N LYS A 4 2.49 -13.29 -20.60
CA LYS A 4 1.83 -12.01 -20.36
C LYS A 4 2.69 -11.26 -19.35
N ILE A 5 3.18 -10.09 -19.74
CA ILE A 5 3.81 -9.16 -18.81
C ILE A 5 2.65 -8.37 -18.18
N GLU A 6 2.33 -8.67 -16.93
CA GLU A 6 1.30 -7.96 -16.17
C GLU A 6 1.91 -6.70 -15.54
N LYS A 7 1.31 -5.54 -15.82
CA LYS A 7 1.76 -4.27 -15.26
C LYS A 7 1.27 -4.20 -13.82
N THR A 8 2.20 -4.05 -12.88
CA THR A 8 1.88 -3.95 -11.45
C THR A 8 2.54 -2.69 -10.91
N THR A 9 1.80 -1.89 -10.14
CA THR A 9 2.36 -0.74 -9.43
C THR A 9 2.63 -1.14 -8.00
N GLN A 10 3.83 -0.87 -7.50
CA GLN A 10 4.23 -1.21 -6.14
C GLN A 10 4.39 0.04 -5.27
N PHE A 11 3.92 -0.06 -4.04
CA PHE A 11 3.99 0.94 -2.99
C PHE A 11 4.80 0.36 -1.83
N SER A 12 5.68 1.15 -1.26
CA SER A 12 6.46 0.77 -0.09
C SER A 12 6.59 1.97 0.83
N ALA A 13 6.34 1.77 2.11
CA ALA A 13 6.53 2.79 3.12
C ALA A 13 7.10 2.16 4.39
N ASP A 14 7.98 2.88 5.08
CA ASP A 14 8.60 2.43 6.31
C ASP A 14 8.19 3.33 7.47
N LEU A 15 7.82 2.71 8.58
CA LEU A 15 7.53 3.40 9.83
C LEU A 15 8.74 3.29 10.75
N LYS A 16 9.26 4.45 11.14
CA LYS A 16 10.40 4.63 12.02
C LYS A 16 10.01 5.58 13.14
N ILE A 17 10.59 5.38 14.32
CA ILE A 17 10.38 6.29 15.46
C ILE A 17 11.14 7.60 15.23
N ASP A 18 12.32 7.50 14.62
CA ASP A 18 13.20 8.61 14.31
C ASP A 18 14.03 8.27 13.05
N GLU A 19 14.63 9.28 12.41
CA GLU A 19 15.36 9.12 11.15
C GLU A 19 16.54 8.14 11.25
N GLU A 20 17.13 8.03 12.44
CA GLU A 20 18.27 7.15 12.73
C GLU A 20 17.85 5.73 13.15
N SER A 21 16.60 5.53 13.55
CA SER A 21 16.07 4.20 13.93
C SER A 21 15.81 3.31 12.72
N THR A 22 15.99 2.01 12.94
CA THR A 22 15.52 0.97 12.03
C THR A 22 13.98 0.98 11.94
N SER A 23 13.44 0.70 10.76
CA SER A 23 12.00 0.56 10.55
C SER A 23 11.44 -0.52 11.46
N PHE A 24 10.48 -0.17 12.31
CA PHE A 24 9.79 -1.16 13.15
C PHE A 24 8.59 -1.75 12.42
N VAL A 25 8.05 -1.05 11.42
CA VAL A 25 7.05 -1.56 10.48
C VAL A 25 7.44 -1.20 9.05
N THR A 26 7.27 -2.14 8.13
CA THR A 26 7.35 -1.89 6.69
C THR A 26 6.01 -2.23 6.06
N PHE A 27 5.41 -1.25 5.39
CA PHE A 27 4.21 -1.38 4.59
C PHE A 27 4.59 -1.68 3.15
N SER A 28 3.85 -2.60 2.55
CA SER A 28 3.99 -2.99 1.16
C SER A 28 2.62 -3.05 0.52
N GLY A 29 2.48 -2.47 -0.66
CA GLY A 29 1.24 -2.41 -1.39
C GLY A 29 1.50 -2.71 -2.85
N THR A 30 0.56 -3.35 -3.50
CA THR A 30 0.62 -3.57 -4.95
C THR A 30 -0.76 -3.35 -5.55
N VAL A 31 -0.81 -2.72 -6.72
CA VAL A 31 -2.02 -2.67 -7.54
C VAL A 31 -1.72 -3.41 -8.83
N ASP A 32 -2.48 -4.47 -9.09
CA ASP A 32 -2.33 -5.27 -10.31
C ASP A 32 -2.94 -4.59 -11.53
N ALA A 33 -2.80 -5.25 -12.69
CA ALA A 33 -3.24 -4.73 -13.96
C ALA A 33 -4.76 -4.59 -14.07
N ASP A 34 -5.53 -5.36 -13.27
CA ASP A 34 -6.98 -5.24 -13.15
C ASP A 34 -7.38 -4.17 -12.12
N GLY A 35 -6.41 -3.38 -11.65
CA GLY A 35 -6.63 -2.33 -10.66
C GLY A 35 -6.95 -2.87 -9.28
N LYS A 36 -6.70 -4.15 -8.95
CA LYS A 36 -7.01 -4.64 -7.59
C LYS A 36 -5.85 -4.32 -6.64
N PRO A 37 -6.13 -3.70 -5.50
CA PRO A 37 -5.11 -3.38 -4.52
C PRO A 37 -4.87 -4.58 -3.59
N ASN A 38 -3.61 -4.77 -3.23
CA ASN A 38 -3.17 -5.65 -2.16
C ASN A 38 -2.31 -4.82 -1.20
N VAL A 39 -2.56 -4.94 0.10
CA VAL A 39 -1.79 -4.23 1.12
C VAL A 39 -1.36 -5.23 2.18
N ASN A 40 -0.06 -5.27 2.44
CA ASN A 40 0.58 -6.08 3.45
C ASN A 40 1.48 -5.22 4.33
N PHE A 41 1.75 -5.69 5.53
CA PHE A 41 2.70 -5.06 6.44
C PHE A 41 3.56 -6.13 7.10
N TYR A 42 4.77 -5.73 7.47
CA TYR A 42 5.71 -6.53 8.22
C TYR A 42 6.14 -5.75 9.46
N ILE A 43 6.11 -6.40 10.62
CA ILE A 43 6.53 -5.82 11.89
C ILE A 43 7.88 -6.45 12.24
N SER A 44 8.93 -5.63 12.23
CA SER A 44 10.29 -6.05 12.57
C SER A 44 10.52 -6.05 14.09
N ASP A 45 9.88 -5.12 14.81
CA ASP A 45 10.01 -4.98 16.26
C ASP A 45 8.64 -4.85 16.93
N MET A 46 8.26 -5.92 17.64
CA MET A 46 6.95 -6.00 18.28
C MET A 46 6.85 -5.12 19.54
N ALA A 47 7.98 -4.89 20.24
CA ALA A 47 7.98 -4.09 21.45
C ALA A 47 7.72 -2.61 21.12
N ILE A 48 8.39 -2.10 20.08
CA ILE A 48 8.17 -0.75 19.57
C ILE A 48 6.77 -0.62 18.97
N TYR A 49 6.33 -1.60 18.18
CA TYR A 49 4.96 -1.61 17.63
C TYR A 49 3.88 -1.48 18.71
N MET A 50 4.01 -2.22 19.82
CA MET A 50 3.05 -2.15 20.92
C MET A 50 3.07 -0.79 21.63
N ALA A 51 4.22 -0.13 21.70
CA ALA A 51 4.33 1.22 22.24
C ALA A 51 3.75 2.29 21.29
N HIS A 52 3.82 2.07 19.97
CA HIS A 52 3.46 3.04 18.93
C HIS A 52 2.27 2.58 18.06
N THR A 53 1.35 1.80 18.62
CA THR A 53 0.24 1.19 17.87
C THR A 53 -0.69 2.24 17.23
N ASN A 54 -0.90 3.38 17.87
CA ASN A 54 -1.72 4.47 17.31
C ASN A 54 -1.09 5.09 16.06
N GLU A 55 0.22 5.32 16.09
CA GLU A 55 0.97 5.84 14.94
C GLU A 55 0.96 4.82 13.80
N PHE A 56 1.15 3.54 14.12
CA PHE A 56 0.98 2.45 13.15
C PHE A 56 -0.40 2.48 12.50
N MET A 57 -1.48 2.54 13.29
CA MET A 57 -2.83 2.54 12.73
C MET A 57 -3.07 3.75 11.81
N SER A 58 -2.56 4.92 12.18
CA SER A 58 -2.68 6.12 11.36
C SER A 58 -1.89 6.00 10.05
N ALA A 59 -0.64 5.54 10.12
CA ALA A 59 0.21 5.32 8.96
C ALA A 59 -0.34 4.22 8.05
N PHE A 60 -0.82 3.13 8.63
CA PHE A 60 -1.43 2.03 7.90
C PHE A 60 -2.70 2.47 7.17
N THR A 61 -3.57 3.22 7.83
CA THR A 61 -4.79 3.75 7.21
C THR A 61 -4.44 4.67 6.04
N LYS A 62 -3.48 5.58 6.22
CA LYS A 62 -3.01 6.45 5.12
C LYS A 62 -2.43 5.65 3.97
N PHE A 63 -1.57 4.67 4.27
CA PHE A 63 -0.96 3.83 3.25
C PHE A 63 -2.01 3.04 2.48
N GLN A 64 -2.98 2.45 3.18
CA GLN A 64 -4.12 1.81 2.53
C GLN A 64 -4.85 2.80 1.63
N SER A 65 -5.27 3.95 2.15
CA SER A 65 -5.96 4.98 1.35
C SER A 65 -5.21 5.31 0.06
N GLU A 66 -3.89 5.55 0.10
CA GLU A 66 -3.10 5.83 -1.11
C GLU A 66 -3.14 4.67 -2.14
N VAL A 67 -2.99 3.43 -1.68
CA VAL A 67 -3.05 2.24 -2.55
C VAL A 67 -4.45 2.07 -3.16
N PHE A 68 -5.50 2.27 -2.34
CA PHE A 68 -6.90 2.16 -2.77
C PHE A 68 -7.32 3.32 -3.68
N ASP A 69 -6.85 4.54 -3.44
CA ASP A 69 -7.09 5.70 -4.31
C ASP A 69 -6.45 5.47 -5.68
N TYR A 70 -5.20 5.00 -5.72
CA TYR A 70 -4.54 4.65 -6.98
C TYR A 70 -5.28 3.55 -7.74
N SER A 71 -5.70 2.50 -7.04
CA SER A 71 -6.54 1.43 -7.58
C SER A 71 -7.85 1.98 -8.17
N ASN A 72 -8.56 2.82 -7.42
CA ASN A 72 -9.80 3.45 -7.86
C ASN A 72 -9.58 4.36 -9.08
N GLU A 73 -8.47 5.09 -9.13
CA GLU A 73 -8.10 5.89 -10.30
C GLU A 73 -7.83 5.02 -11.53
N MET A 74 -7.19 3.86 -11.39
CA MET A 74 -7.02 2.90 -12.48
C MET A 74 -8.37 2.36 -12.97
N LEU A 75 -9.22 1.92 -12.04
CA LEU A 75 -10.56 1.39 -12.37
C LEU A 75 -11.47 2.45 -13.03
N LYS A 76 -11.40 3.71 -12.57
CA LYS A 76 -12.11 4.84 -13.21
C LYS A 76 -11.62 5.12 -14.62
N LYS A 77 -10.32 4.97 -14.89
CA LYS A 77 -9.76 5.13 -16.25
C LYS A 77 -10.18 3.98 -17.17
N GLU A 78 -10.39 2.78 -16.64
CA GLU A 78 -10.87 1.63 -17.41
C GLU A 78 -12.38 1.60 -17.61
N THR A 79 -13.13 2.39 -16.84
CA THR A 79 -14.56 2.61 -17.10
C THR A 79 -14.68 3.76 -18.11
N PRO A 80 -14.93 3.51 -19.41
CA PRO A 80 -15.28 4.61 -20.30
C PRO A 80 -16.54 5.26 -19.72
N SER A 81 -16.54 6.58 -19.60
CA SER A 81 -17.74 7.37 -19.37
C SER A 81 -18.82 6.98 -20.39
N LYS A 82 -19.64 6.01 -20.02
CA LYS A 82 -21.02 5.80 -20.45
C LYS A 82 -21.76 6.06 -19.14
N GLU A 83 -22.62 7.06 -19.02
CA GLU A 83 -23.66 7.59 -19.91
C GLU A 83 -23.86 9.07 -19.52
N ALA A 84 -23.94 9.98 -20.50
CA ALA A 84 -25.18 10.57 -21.07
C ALA A 84 -25.82 11.65 -20.18
#